data_AF-A0A453PD79-F1
#
_entry.id   AF-A0A453PD79-F1
#
_cell.length_a   1.000
_cell.length_b   1.000
_cell.length_c   1.000
_cell.angle_alpha   90.00
_cell.angle_beta   90.00
_cell.angle_gamma   90.00
#
_symmetry.space_group_name_H-M   'P 1'
#
loop_
_entity.id
_entity.type
_entity.pdbx_description
1 polymer ?
#
loop_
_entity_poly.entity_id
_entity_poly.type
_entity_poly.pdbx_seq_one_letter_code
_entity_poly.pdbx_strand_id
1 'polypeptide(L)'
;AAAILRDGRRLPADMVVVGIGARANTGLFDGQLAMERGGIKVNGRMQTSDAAVYAVGDVAAFPVALLGGDVRRFEHVDCARRTARRAIEAILEPSGGAAEEGKAFGYLPYFYSRVFALSWQFYGDNAGEAVHFGDFSPPVAGGKPKFGACWVSGGRVAGAFIEGGSPEENEAMASAVRSRAAIADLAAELGSRGLGFADEESRRKGVRRGALAAGDRPTYARHATVGVAAAVSIAAFAYWYGWMAPYVVKRDFSDPKL
;
A
#
# COMPACT_ATOMS: atom_id res chain seq x y z
N ALA A 1 -6.95 34.42 -1.47
CA ALA A 1 -7.78 33.91 -2.59
C ALA A 1 -8.84 32.96 -2.01
N ALA A 2 -9.67 32.27 -2.80
CA ALA A 2 -10.62 31.27 -2.28
C ALA A 2 -10.74 30.05 -3.21
N ALA A 3 -10.85 28.86 -2.62
CA ALA A 3 -11.23 27.64 -3.33
C ALA A 3 -12.77 27.54 -3.39
N ILE A 4 -13.32 27.30 -4.58
CA ILE A 4 -14.76 27.19 -4.80
C ILE A 4 -15.14 25.72 -4.90
N LEU A 5 -16.01 25.26 -4.02
CA LEU A 5 -16.52 23.89 -4.02
C LEU A 5 -17.66 23.73 -5.03
N ARG A 6 -17.94 22.48 -5.43
CA ARG A 6 -19.02 22.16 -6.39
C ARG A 6 -20.41 22.66 -5.95
N ASP A 7 -20.64 22.74 -4.64
CA ASP A 7 -21.89 23.25 -4.05
C ASP A 7 -21.95 24.78 -3.94
N GLY A 8 -20.96 25.49 -4.49
CA GLY A 8 -20.89 26.95 -4.49
C GLY A 8 -20.25 27.55 -3.24
N ARG A 9 -19.94 26.76 -2.20
CA ARG A 9 -19.22 27.26 -1.02
C ARG A 9 -17.84 27.76 -1.40
N ARG A 10 -17.40 28.82 -0.71
CA ARG A 10 -16.10 29.46 -0.92
C ARG A 10 -15.27 29.27 0.35
N LEU A 11 -14.12 28.60 0.22
CA LEU A 11 -13.17 28.40 1.31
C LEU A 11 -12.03 29.42 1.14
N PRO A 12 -11.91 30.43 2.04
CA PRO A 12 -10.75 31.33 2.03
C PRO A 12 -9.46 30.53 2.15
N ALA A 13 -8.49 30.81 1.28
CA ALA A 13 -7.20 30.14 1.28
C ALA A 13 -6.10 31.09 0.79
N ASP A 14 -5.00 31.11 1.54
CA ASP A 14 -3.76 31.79 1.16
C ASP A 14 -2.81 30.83 0.43
N MET A 15 -2.97 29.51 0.65
CA MET A 15 -2.22 28.45 -0.02
C MET A 15 -3.15 27.26 -0.31
N VAL A 16 -2.93 26.60 -1.46
CA VAL A 16 -3.63 25.38 -1.85
C VAL A 16 -2.59 24.30 -2.17
N VAL A 17 -2.77 23.11 -1.61
CA VAL A 17 -1.97 21.91 -1.92
C VAL A 17 -2.87 20.94 -2.67
N VAL A 18 -2.40 20.42 -3.80
CA VAL A 18 -3.17 19.53 -4.69
C VAL A 18 -2.55 18.13 -4.69
N GLY A 19 -3.34 17.13 -4.32
CA GLY A 19 -2.96 15.71 -4.36
C GLY A 19 -4.12 14.86 -4.87
N ILE A 20 -4.29 14.82 -6.20
CA ILE A 20 -5.44 14.18 -6.88
C ILE A 20 -5.05 12.92 -7.66
N GLY A 21 -3.87 12.36 -7.36
CA GLY A 21 -3.27 11.23 -8.07
C GLY A 21 -2.33 11.66 -9.21
N ALA A 22 -1.56 10.70 -9.70
CA ALA A 22 -0.62 10.88 -10.80
C ALA A 22 -1.05 10.04 -12.02
N ARG A 23 -0.52 10.38 -13.20
CA ARG A 23 -0.59 9.54 -14.40
C ARG A 23 0.83 9.12 -14.75
N ALA A 24 1.01 7.87 -15.17
CA ALA A 24 2.28 7.40 -15.68
C ALA A 24 2.71 8.24 -16.90
N ASN A 25 3.95 8.72 -16.89
CA ASN A 25 4.48 9.56 -17.97
C ASN A 25 5.01 8.67 -19.12
N THR A 26 4.10 8.16 -19.94
CA THR A 26 4.41 7.18 -21.00
C THR A 26 4.33 7.74 -22.42
N GLY A 27 3.97 9.02 -22.58
CA GLY A 27 3.64 9.60 -23.88
C GLY A 27 4.76 9.54 -24.92
N LEU A 28 6.03 9.46 -24.50
CA LEU A 28 7.17 9.27 -25.40
C LEU A 28 7.16 7.92 -26.14
N PHE A 29 6.39 6.94 -25.65
CA PHE A 29 6.35 5.56 -26.15
C PHE A 29 4.99 5.17 -26.72
N ASP A 30 4.05 6.11 -26.83
CA ASP A 30 2.72 5.85 -27.39
C ASP A 30 2.84 5.36 -28.84
N GLY A 31 2.19 4.23 -29.12
CA GLY A 31 2.26 3.55 -30.43
C GLY A 31 3.59 2.83 -30.72
N GLN A 32 4.58 2.93 -29.85
CA GLN A 32 5.89 2.27 -29.99
C GLN A 32 6.01 1.03 -29.11
N LEU A 33 5.45 1.08 -27.90
CA LEU A 33 5.45 -0.03 -26.95
C LEU A 33 4.02 -0.50 -26.64
N ALA A 34 3.89 -1.77 -26.28
CA ALA A 34 2.63 -2.31 -25.78
C ALA A 34 2.26 -1.64 -24.45
N MET A 35 1.01 -1.19 -24.34
CA MET A 35 0.48 -0.52 -23.16
C MET A 35 -0.59 -1.39 -22.50
N GLU A 36 -0.62 -1.44 -21.17
CA GLU A 36 -1.62 -2.18 -20.41
C GLU A 36 -1.85 -1.52 -19.05
N ARG A 37 -3.09 -1.49 -18.54
CA ARG A 37 -3.45 -0.93 -17.22
C ARG A 37 -2.93 0.50 -16.97
N GLY A 38 -2.82 1.31 -18.04
CA GLY A 38 -2.34 2.69 -17.97
C GLY A 38 -0.83 2.83 -17.77
N GLY A 39 -0.04 1.81 -18.09
CA GLY A 39 1.42 1.84 -18.11
C GLY A 39 2.01 1.07 -19.30
N ILE A 40 3.34 1.07 -19.40
CA ILE A 40 4.09 0.27 -20.36
C ILE A 40 4.03 -1.19 -19.90
N LYS A 41 3.49 -2.06 -20.75
CA LYS A 41 3.40 -3.49 -20.48
C LYS A 41 4.79 -4.10 -20.49
N VAL A 42 5.12 -4.84 -19.44
CA VAL A 42 6.37 -5.62 -19.36
C VAL A 42 6.11 -7.05 -18.92
N ASN A 43 7.02 -7.95 -19.29
CA ASN A 43 7.03 -9.33 -18.80
C ASN A 43 7.60 -9.43 -17.36
N GLY A 44 7.72 -10.62 -16.79
CA GLY A 44 8.27 -10.81 -15.43
C GLY A 44 9.77 -10.47 -15.27
N ARG A 45 10.45 -10.16 -16.38
CA ARG A 45 11.84 -9.66 -16.42
C ARG A 45 11.91 -8.13 -16.57
N MET A 46 10.77 -7.44 -16.52
CA MET A 46 10.62 -5.99 -16.74
C MET A 46 10.95 -5.53 -18.17
N GLN A 47 11.01 -6.46 -19.12
CA GLN A 47 11.26 -6.18 -20.53
C GLN A 47 9.95 -5.83 -21.23
N THR A 48 9.98 -4.82 -22.10
CA THR A 48 8.82 -4.32 -22.84
C THR A 48 8.54 -5.18 -24.10
N SER A 49 7.66 -4.72 -24.98
CA SER A 49 7.47 -5.34 -26.31
C SER A 49 8.67 -5.16 -27.24
N ASP A 50 9.57 -4.23 -26.95
CA ASP A 50 10.89 -4.14 -27.59
C ASP A 50 11.93 -4.82 -26.69
N ALA A 51 12.67 -5.78 -27.25
CA ALA A 51 13.62 -6.59 -26.50
C ALA A 51 14.81 -5.79 -25.94
N ALA A 52 15.13 -4.63 -26.53
CA ALA A 52 16.21 -3.75 -26.06
C ALA A 52 15.73 -2.74 -24.99
N VAL A 53 14.42 -2.69 -24.71
CA VAL A 53 13.83 -1.68 -23.82
C VAL A 53 13.19 -2.32 -22.59
N TYR A 54 13.47 -1.75 -21.43
CA TYR A 54 12.92 -2.15 -20.13
C TYR A 54 12.12 -0.99 -19.52
N ALA A 55 11.09 -1.30 -18.75
CA ALA A 55 10.34 -0.31 -17.98
C ALA A 55 10.19 -0.76 -16.53
N VAL A 56 10.36 0.17 -15.58
CA VAL A 56 10.37 -0.10 -14.14
C VAL A 56 9.62 0.99 -13.38
N GLY A 57 9.26 0.73 -12.12
CA GLY A 57 8.54 1.68 -11.26
C GLY A 57 7.16 2.05 -11.77
N ASP A 58 6.74 3.29 -11.51
CA ASP A 58 5.34 3.76 -11.65
C ASP A 58 4.78 3.63 -13.08
N VAL A 59 5.66 3.58 -14.10
CA VAL A 59 5.27 3.44 -15.50
C VAL A 59 5.07 2.00 -15.93
N ALA A 60 5.57 1.02 -15.17
CA ALA A 60 5.56 -0.39 -15.57
C ALA A 60 4.29 -1.11 -15.12
N ALA A 61 3.61 -1.77 -16.07
CA ALA A 61 2.53 -2.70 -15.82
C ALA A 61 3.04 -4.13 -16.04
N PHE A 62 3.09 -4.94 -14.98
CA PHE A 62 3.74 -6.26 -15.00
C PHE A 62 2.89 -7.35 -14.34
N PRO A 63 3.04 -8.62 -14.76
CA PRO A 63 2.33 -9.74 -14.14
C PRO A 63 2.87 -10.01 -12.73
N VAL A 64 1.97 -10.10 -11.74
CA VAL A 64 2.33 -10.32 -10.32
C VAL A 64 1.99 -11.74 -9.90
N ALA A 65 2.99 -12.53 -9.50
CA ALA A 65 2.79 -13.94 -9.16
C ALA A 65 1.82 -14.12 -7.98
N LEU A 66 1.95 -13.26 -6.96
CA LEU A 66 1.07 -13.27 -5.79
C LEU A 66 -0.39 -12.98 -6.16
N LEU A 67 -0.67 -12.40 -7.32
CA LEU A 67 -2.02 -12.06 -7.81
C LEU A 67 -2.44 -12.96 -8.97
N GLY A 68 -1.93 -14.20 -9.02
CA GLY A 68 -2.29 -15.16 -10.07
C GLY A 68 -1.73 -14.83 -11.46
N GLY A 69 -0.75 -13.92 -11.55
CA GLY A 69 -0.20 -13.45 -12.82
C GLY A 69 -0.92 -12.23 -13.40
N ASP A 70 -1.90 -11.66 -12.68
CA ASP A 70 -2.57 -10.42 -13.09
C ASP A 70 -1.55 -9.31 -13.38
N VAL A 71 -1.71 -8.67 -14.54
CA VAL A 71 -0.94 -7.47 -14.89
C VAL A 71 -1.44 -6.29 -14.06
N ARG A 72 -0.54 -5.69 -13.28
CA ARG A 72 -0.81 -4.55 -12.40
C ARG A 72 0.28 -3.48 -12.55
N ARG A 73 -0.09 -2.23 -12.26
CA ARG A 73 0.80 -1.08 -12.16
C ARG A 73 0.73 -0.55 -10.72
N PHE A 74 1.89 -0.25 -10.12
CA PHE A 74 1.97 0.20 -8.73
C PHE A 74 2.76 1.50 -8.62
N GLU A 75 2.28 2.42 -7.79
CA GLU A 75 2.92 3.71 -7.49
C GLU A 75 3.56 3.63 -6.09
N HIS A 76 4.38 2.58 -5.89
CA HIS A 76 5.01 2.28 -4.60
C HIS A 76 6.53 2.42 -4.70
N VAL A 77 7.14 3.08 -3.71
CA VAL A 77 8.61 3.23 -3.67
C VAL A 77 9.35 1.89 -3.60
N ASP A 78 8.79 0.89 -2.91
CA ASP A 78 9.37 -0.46 -2.90
C ASP A 78 9.24 -1.14 -4.28
N CYS A 79 8.11 -0.97 -4.97
CA CYS A 79 7.94 -1.45 -6.34
C CYS A 79 9.02 -0.89 -7.27
N ALA A 80 9.26 0.43 -7.23
CA ALA A 80 10.32 1.07 -8.02
C ALA A 80 11.70 0.44 -7.78
N ARG A 81 12.09 0.24 -6.51
CA ARG A 81 13.36 -0.40 -6.14
C ARG A 81 13.44 -1.86 -6.63
N ARG A 82 12.39 -2.64 -6.41
CA ARG A 82 12.34 -4.08 -6.74
C ARG A 82 12.36 -4.33 -8.23
N THR A 83 11.57 -3.58 -8.99
CA THR A 83 11.51 -3.66 -10.46
C THR A 83 12.82 -3.18 -11.11
N ALA A 84 13.44 -2.11 -10.60
CA ALA A 84 14.77 -1.69 -11.07
C ALA A 84 15.82 -2.79 -10.90
N ARG A 85 15.88 -3.41 -9.70
CA ARG A 85 16.76 -4.55 -9.46
C ARG A 85 16.47 -5.71 -10.43
N ARG A 86 15.19 -6.06 -10.61
CA ARG A 86 14.78 -7.15 -11.50
C ARG A 86 15.18 -6.89 -12.96
N ALA A 87 15.04 -5.66 -13.44
CA ALA A 87 15.46 -5.29 -14.79
C ALA A 87 16.98 -5.45 -14.98
N ILE A 88 17.79 -5.01 -13.99
CA ILE A 88 19.25 -5.17 -14.06
C ILE A 88 19.66 -6.64 -14.01
N GLU A 89 19.05 -7.46 -13.15
CA GLU A 89 19.27 -8.91 -13.13
C GLU A 89 18.96 -9.52 -14.51
N ALA A 90 17.86 -9.10 -15.14
CA ALA A 90 17.49 -9.57 -16.48
C ALA A 90 18.48 -9.13 -17.58
N ILE A 91 19.07 -7.93 -17.47
CA ILE A 91 20.07 -7.39 -18.41
C ILE A 91 21.42 -8.11 -18.25
N LEU A 92 21.84 -8.38 -17.01
CA LEU A 92 23.12 -9.04 -16.73
C LEU A 92 23.10 -10.53 -17.01
N GLU A 93 21.92 -11.16 -16.97
CA GLU A 93 21.73 -12.57 -17.30
C GLU A 93 20.72 -12.74 -18.47
N PRO A 94 21.06 -12.31 -19.71
CA PRO A 94 20.14 -12.35 -20.85
C PRO A 94 19.65 -13.77 -21.15
N SER A 95 20.53 -14.77 -20.93
CA SER A 95 20.33 -16.19 -21.19
C SER A 95 19.37 -16.91 -20.24
N GLY A 96 18.78 -16.21 -19.26
CA GLY A 96 17.64 -16.73 -18.49
C GLY A 96 16.50 -17.05 -19.45
N GLY A 97 16.45 -18.30 -19.93
CA GLY A 97 15.77 -18.68 -21.17
C GLY A 97 14.27 -18.40 -21.19
N ALA A 98 13.62 -18.70 -22.32
CA ALA A 98 12.19 -18.48 -22.58
C ALA A 98 11.24 -18.94 -21.44
N ALA A 99 11.67 -19.88 -20.59
CA ALA A 99 10.94 -20.32 -19.39
C ALA A 99 10.77 -19.23 -18.31
N GLU A 100 11.59 -18.19 -18.29
CA GLU A 100 11.50 -17.06 -17.34
C GLU A 100 10.69 -15.87 -17.89
N GLU A 101 10.52 -15.77 -19.22
CA GLU A 101 9.76 -14.69 -19.87
C GLU A 101 8.26 -14.75 -19.54
N GLY A 102 7.71 -15.97 -19.42
CA GLY A 102 6.31 -16.20 -19.06
C GLY A 102 6.03 -16.18 -17.55
N LYS A 103 7.06 -16.11 -16.69
CA LYS A 103 6.87 -16.17 -15.24
C LYS A 103 6.48 -14.81 -14.70
N ALA A 104 5.43 -14.77 -13.88
CA ALA A 104 5.05 -13.57 -13.17
C ALA A 104 6.11 -13.17 -12.13
N PHE A 105 6.30 -11.87 -11.91
CA PHE A 105 7.28 -11.38 -10.95
C PHE A 105 6.81 -11.63 -9.51
N GLY A 106 7.70 -12.15 -8.67
CA GLY A 106 7.46 -12.46 -7.25
C GLY A 106 7.38 -11.23 -6.34
N TYR A 107 6.83 -10.12 -6.82
CA TYR A 107 6.64 -8.90 -6.04
C TYR A 107 5.52 -9.12 -5.00
N LEU A 108 5.81 -8.78 -3.73
CA LEU A 108 4.79 -8.59 -2.71
C LEU A 108 4.40 -7.11 -2.73
N PRO A 109 3.18 -6.74 -3.16
CA PRO A 109 2.73 -5.36 -3.08
C PRO A 109 2.88 -4.86 -1.64
N TYR A 110 3.63 -3.78 -1.49
CA TYR A 110 3.92 -3.19 -0.18
C TYR A 110 3.77 -1.67 -0.27
N PHE A 111 2.94 -1.11 0.62
CA PHE A 111 2.73 0.31 0.78
C PHE A 111 2.78 0.68 2.25
N TYR A 112 3.17 1.92 2.55
CA TYR A 112 3.19 2.43 3.91
C TYR A 112 2.96 3.93 3.88
N SER A 113 2.52 4.49 5.01
CA SER A 113 2.51 5.93 5.21
C SER A 113 2.70 6.25 6.69
N ARG A 114 3.03 7.51 6.95
CA ARG A 114 3.13 8.05 8.31
C ARG A 114 2.56 9.45 8.31
N VAL A 115 1.62 9.70 9.22
CA VAL A 115 0.98 11.00 9.37
C VAL A 115 0.76 11.26 10.86
N PHE A 116 1.36 12.33 11.37
CA PHE A 116 1.42 12.62 12.82
C PHE A 116 2.00 11.45 13.62
N ALA A 117 1.27 10.97 14.63
CA ALA A 117 1.67 9.83 15.47
C ALA A 117 1.37 8.46 14.84
N LEU A 118 0.67 8.43 13.71
CA LEU A 118 0.26 7.20 13.04
C LEU A 118 1.34 6.71 12.06
N SER A 119 1.52 5.40 12.01
CA SER A 119 2.45 4.73 11.12
C SER A 119 1.93 3.34 10.76
N TRP A 120 1.45 3.21 9.53
CA TRP A 120 0.84 1.97 9.05
C TRP A 120 1.57 1.37 7.85
N GLN A 121 1.41 0.06 7.71
CA GLN A 121 1.92 -0.73 6.60
C GLN A 121 0.80 -1.58 6.00
N PHE A 122 0.88 -1.81 4.70
CA PHE A 122 -0.02 -2.65 3.94
C PHE A 122 0.75 -3.61 3.04
N TYR A 123 0.36 -4.88 3.04
CA TYR A 123 0.95 -5.94 2.23
C TYR A 123 -0.13 -6.66 1.42
N GLY A 124 0.17 -7.04 0.18
CA GLY A 124 -0.68 -7.89 -0.65
C GLY A 124 -1.82 -7.16 -1.37
N ASP A 125 -2.97 -7.80 -1.44
CA ASP A 125 -4.17 -7.30 -2.14
C ASP A 125 -5.32 -7.12 -1.16
N ASN A 126 -6.14 -6.08 -1.37
CA ASN A 126 -7.31 -5.80 -0.56
C ASN A 126 -8.56 -6.53 -1.09
N ALA A 127 -8.37 -7.75 -1.62
CA ALA A 127 -9.41 -8.56 -2.23
C ALA A 127 -10.05 -9.52 -1.21
N GLY A 128 -11.38 -9.62 -1.26
CA GLY A 128 -12.16 -10.51 -0.40
C GLY A 128 -12.66 -9.84 0.87
N GLU A 129 -12.92 -10.63 1.91
CA GLU A 129 -13.48 -10.16 3.17
C GLU A 129 -12.40 -9.59 4.08
N ALA A 130 -12.64 -8.41 4.65
CA ALA A 130 -11.73 -7.77 5.59
C ALA A 130 -12.10 -8.15 7.04
N VAL A 131 -11.19 -8.88 7.72
CA VAL A 131 -11.31 -9.24 9.13
C VAL A 131 -10.43 -8.31 9.95
N HIS A 132 -11.05 -7.57 10.86
CA HIS A 132 -10.40 -6.56 11.69
C HIS A 132 -9.89 -7.17 13.00
N PHE A 133 -8.81 -6.62 13.55
CA PHE A 133 -8.26 -7.02 14.85
C PHE A 133 -7.61 -5.83 15.56
N GLY A 134 -7.39 -5.96 16.87
CA GLY A 134 -6.75 -4.95 17.71
C GLY A 134 -7.72 -3.86 18.19
N ASP A 135 -7.15 -2.79 18.74
CA ASP A 135 -7.90 -1.72 19.41
C ASP A 135 -8.08 -0.49 18.49
N PHE A 136 -9.34 -0.24 18.14
CA PHE A 136 -9.78 0.90 17.31
C PHE A 136 -10.20 2.11 18.15
N SER A 137 -10.10 2.01 19.47
CA SER A 137 -10.46 3.12 20.36
C SER A 137 -9.61 4.35 20.05
N PRO A 138 -10.17 5.57 20.15
CA PRO A 138 -9.40 6.79 20.01
C PRO A 138 -8.21 6.75 20.99
N PRO A 139 -7.03 7.28 20.61
CA PRO A 139 -5.90 7.33 21.53
C PRO A 139 -6.31 8.06 22.82
N VAL A 140 -6.51 7.33 23.91
CA VAL A 140 -6.58 7.94 25.25
C VAL A 140 -5.20 8.52 25.52
N ALA A 141 -5.15 9.72 26.11
CA ALA A 141 -3.93 10.51 26.30
C ALA A 141 -2.70 9.64 26.68
N GLY A 142 -1.83 9.38 25.68
CA GLY A 142 -0.57 8.63 25.84
C GLY A 142 -0.49 7.24 25.18
N GLY A 143 -1.61 6.64 24.75
CA GLY A 143 -1.61 5.34 24.07
C GLY A 143 -1.26 5.45 22.57
N LYS A 144 -0.47 4.50 22.04
CA LYS A 144 -0.31 4.33 20.59
C LYS A 144 -1.41 3.39 20.07
N PRO A 145 -2.24 3.82 19.11
CA PRO A 145 -3.26 2.94 18.54
C PRO A 145 -2.59 1.75 17.87
N LYS A 146 -3.19 0.56 18.02
CA LYS A 146 -2.68 -0.67 17.44
C LYS A 146 -3.83 -1.55 16.99
N PHE A 147 -4.08 -1.51 15.69
CA PHE A 147 -5.15 -2.25 15.05
C PHE A 147 -4.73 -2.64 13.65
N GLY A 148 -5.46 -3.57 13.06
CA GLY A 148 -5.19 -4.05 11.72
C GLY A 148 -6.39 -4.70 11.07
N ALA A 149 -6.17 -5.13 9.84
CA ALA A 149 -7.13 -5.95 9.10
C ALA A 149 -6.40 -6.92 8.18
N CYS A 150 -6.93 -8.13 8.04
CA CYS A 150 -6.53 -9.09 7.03
C CYS A 150 -7.63 -9.18 5.97
N TRP A 151 -7.27 -9.15 4.70
CA TRP A 151 -8.14 -9.48 3.60
C TRP A 151 -8.02 -10.96 3.28
N VAL A 152 -9.15 -11.65 3.20
CA VAL A 152 -9.20 -13.09 2.94
C VAL A 152 -10.05 -13.40 1.73
N SER A 153 -9.44 -14.15 0.81
CA SER A 153 -10.04 -14.58 -0.43
C SER A 153 -9.79 -16.06 -0.64
N GLY A 154 -10.85 -16.83 -0.90
CA GLY A 154 -10.76 -18.29 -1.05
C GLY A 154 -10.17 -19.00 0.17
N GLY A 155 -10.49 -18.53 1.39
CA GLY A 155 -9.99 -19.09 2.65
C GLY A 155 -8.50 -18.84 2.91
N ARG A 156 -7.87 -17.90 2.18
CA ARG A 156 -6.45 -17.56 2.33
C ARG A 156 -6.23 -16.07 2.48
N VAL A 157 -5.20 -15.69 3.24
CA VAL A 157 -4.78 -14.30 3.39
C VAL A 157 -4.33 -13.76 2.02
N ALA A 158 -5.05 -12.77 1.51
CA ALA A 158 -4.73 -12.04 0.30
C ALA A 158 -3.96 -10.74 0.59
N GLY A 159 -4.25 -10.09 1.71
CA GLY A 159 -3.56 -8.87 2.13
C GLY A 159 -3.70 -8.59 3.62
N ALA A 160 -2.92 -7.62 4.09
CA ALA A 160 -2.79 -7.29 5.50
C ALA A 160 -2.51 -5.80 5.68
N PHE A 161 -3.19 -5.18 6.63
CA PHE A 161 -2.96 -3.82 7.13
C PHE A 161 -2.62 -3.88 8.61
N ILE A 162 -1.66 -3.07 9.04
CA ILE A 162 -1.29 -2.93 10.45
C ILE A 162 -0.88 -1.48 10.75
N GLU A 163 -1.52 -0.88 11.76
CA GLU A 163 -1.14 0.39 12.39
C GLU A 163 -0.36 0.10 13.68
N GLY A 164 0.73 0.83 13.92
CA GLY A 164 1.49 0.72 15.17
C GLY A 164 2.20 -0.62 15.38
N GLY A 165 2.39 -1.40 14.31
CA GLY A 165 3.07 -2.70 14.34
C GLY A 165 4.57 -2.60 14.59
N SER A 166 5.11 -3.48 15.43
CA SER A 166 6.56 -3.65 15.59
C SER A 166 7.19 -4.24 14.31
N PRO A 167 8.51 -4.12 14.10
CA PRO A 167 9.19 -4.76 12.96
C PRO A 167 8.87 -6.24 12.80
N GLU A 168 8.80 -6.99 13.91
CA GLU A 168 8.49 -8.41 13.93
C GLU A 168 7.06 -8.69 13.48
N GLU A 169 6.10 -7.88 13.92
CA GLU A 169 4.69 -8.01 13.54
C GLU A 169 4.48 -7.67 12.07
N ASN A 170 5.15 -6.63 11.59
CA ASN A 170 5.13 -6.24 10.18
C ASN A 170 5.65 -7.38 9.29
N GLU A 171 6.76 -8.03 9.66
CA GLU A 171 7.29 -9.18 8.91
C GLU A 171 6.38 -10.41 9.02
N ALA A 172 5.77 -10.66 10.18
CA ALA A 172 4.80 -11.74 10.33
C ALA A 172 3.60 -11.56 9.39
N MET A 173 3.06 -10.34 9.29
CA MET A 173 1.98 -10.02 8.34
C MET A 173 2.43 -10.18 6.89
N ALA A 174 3.62 -9.68 6.54
CA ALA A 174 4.19 -9.86 5.21
C ALA A 174 4.36 -11.34 4.83
N SER A 175 4.83 -12.17 5.77
CA SER A 175 5.01 -13.62 5.60
C SER A 175 3.68 -14.37 5.42
N ALA A 176 2.67 -14.03 6.23
CA ALA A 176 1.32 -14.60 6.12
C ALA A 176 0.70 -14.32 4.73
N VAL A 177 0.83 -13.09 4.24
CA VAL A 177 0.37 -12.68 2.91
C VAL A 177 1.17 -13.37 1.81
N ARG A 178 2.51 -13.30 1.87
CA ARG A 178 3.40 -13.86 0.84
C ARG A 178 3.19 -15.36 0.65
N SER A 179 2.84 -16.06 1.73
CA SER A 179 2.60 -17.50 1.70
C SER A 179 1.14 -17.92 1.57
N ARG A 180 0.22 -16.94 1.39
CA ARG A 180 -1.23 -17.13 1.31
C ARG A 180 -1.73 -18.10 2.39
N ALA A 181 -1.38 -17.80 3.64
CA ALA A 181 -1.73 -18.60 4.80
C ALA A 181 -3.22 -18.96 4.78
N ALA A 182 -3.53 -20.23 4.98
CA ALA A 182 -4.90 -20.70 5.04
C ALA A 182 -5.50 -20.31 6.39
N ILE A 183 -6.77 -19.92 6.39
CA ILE A 183 -7.49 -19.61 7.61
C ILE A 183 -8.71 -20.52 7.65
N ALA A 184 -8.70 -21.48 8.59
CA ALA A 184 -9.73 -22.52 8.68
C ALA A 184 -11.04 -21.99 9.26
N ASP A 185 -10.94 -21.06 10.23
CA ASP A 185 -12.09 -20.31 10.77
C ASP A 185 -11.74 -18.81 10.80
N LEU A 186 -12.20 -18.13 9.75
CA LEU A 186 -11.84 -16.77 9.37
C LEU A 186 -12.06 -15.75 10.48
N ALA A 187 -13.21 -15.83 11.14
CA ALA A 187 -13.64 -14.89 12.16
C ALA A 187 -13.09 -15.28 13.54
N ALA A 188 -12.98 -16.59 13.83
CA ALA A 188 -12.51 -17.04 15.13
C ALA A 188 -11.00 -16.87 15.28
N GLU A 189 -10.18 -17.25 14.29
CA GLU A 189 -8.72 -17.22 14.41
C GLU A 189 -8.17 -15.80 14.35
N LEU A 190 -8.59 -14.97 13.39
CA LEU A 190 -8.10 -13.59 13.29
C LEU A 190 -8.78 -12.65 14.29
N GLY A 191 -10.09 -12.82 14.53
CA GLY A 191 -10.83 -11.96 15.45
C GLY A 191 -10.47 -12.18 16.93
N SER A 192 -10.10 -13.41 17.34
CA SER A 192 -9.68 -13.69 18.73
C SER A 192 -8.16 -13.66 18.94
N ARG A 193 -7.36 -13.91 17.90
CA ARG A 193 -5.90 -14.05 18.02
C ARG A 193 -5.14 -12.90 17.37
N GLY A 194 -5.75 -12.16 16.44
CA GLY A 194 -5.16 -11.02 15.74
C GLY A 194 -3.74 -11.33 15.24
N LEU A 195 -2.77 -10.56 15.72
CA LEU A 195 -1.34 -10.70 15.41
C LEU A 195 -0.74 -12.05 15.83
N GLY A 196 -1.33 -12.73 16.82
CA GLY A 196 -0.88 -14.04 17.28
C GLY A 196 -1.02 -15.15 16.22
N PHE A 197 -1.95 -15.01 15.27
CA PHE A 197 -2.06 -15.93 14.13
C PHE A 197 -0.87 -15.78 13.17
N ALA A 198 -0.53 -14.54 12.81
CA ALA A 198 0.55 -14.26 11.86
C ALA A 198 1.91 -14.74 12.41
N ASP A 199 2.14 -14.53 13.71
CA ASP A 199 3.33 -15.00 14.39
C ASP A 199 3.40 -16.54 14.39
N GLU A 200 2.29 -17.24 14.67
CA GLU A 200 2.28 -18.71 14.62
C GLU A 200 2.54 -19.31 13.24
N GLU A 201 1.97 -18.75 12.18
CA GLU A 201 2.23 -19.21 10.81
C GLU A 201 3.70 -18.95 10.41
N SER A 202 4.28 -17.82 10.83
CA SER A 202 5.72 -17.54 10.67
C SER A 202 6.58 -18.59 11.39
N ARG A 203 6.19 -18.97 12.61
CA ARG A 203 6.87 -19.97 13.44
C ARG A 203 6.74 -21.38 12.90
N ARG A 204 5.56 -21.75 12.38
CA ARG A 204 5.29 -23.07 11.77
C ARG A 204 6.20 -23.32 10.56
N LYS A 205 6.62 -22.25 9.88
CA LYS A 205 7.58 -22.29 8.77
C LYS A 205 9.05 -22.09 9.18
N GLY A 206 9.35 -22.03 10.48
CA GLY A 206 10.73 -22.08 10.99
C GLY A 206 11.39 -20.75 11.35
N VAL A 207 10.63 -19.69 11.67
CA VAL A 207 11.16 -18.42 12.20
C VAL A 207 11.05 -18.41 13.74
N ARG A 208 12.13 -18.10 14.48
CA ARG A 208 12.24 -18.26 15.95
C ARG A 208 11.40 -17.25 16.75
N ARG A 209 10.94 -17.71 17.94
CA ARG A 209 9.76 -17.29 18.75
C ARG A 209 10.06 -16.34 19.93
N GLY A 210 9.07 -15.51 20.30
CA GLY A 210 8.84 -14.92 21.64
C GLY A 210 7.37 -14.51 21.84
N ALA A 211 6.67 -15.07 22.84
CA ALA A 211 5.19 -15.09 22.97
C ALA A 211 4.55 -13.92 23.74
N LEU A 212 3.24 -13.64 23.52
CA LEU A 212 2.18 -13.50 24.56
C LEU A 212 0.80 -13.11 23.98
N ALA A 213 -0.26 -13.40 24.75
CA ALA A 213 -1.68 -13.50 24.36
C ALA A 213 -2.60 -12.50 25.09
N ALA A 214 -3.86 -12.35 24.61
CA ALA A 214 -5.16 -12.41 25.34
C ALA A 214 -6.23 -11.32 24.99
N GLY A 215 -7.46 -11.80 24.69
CA GLY A 215 -8.83 -11.23 24.93
C GLY A 215 -9.21 -9.87 24.32
N ASP A 216 -10.42 -9.57 23.82
CA ASP A 216 -11.78 -10.12 23.93
C ASP A 216 -12.62 -9.66 22.70
N ARG A 217 -13.73 -10.34 22.34
CA ARG A 217 -14.54 -10.05 21.12
C ARG A 217 -15.40 -8.77 21.22
N PRO A 218 -15.67 -8.09 20.08
CA PRO A 218 -17.06 -7.81 19.74
C PRO A 218 -17.45 -8.00 18.26
N THR A 219 -18.76 -8.04 18.06
CA THR A 219 -19.57 -8.40 16.89
C THR A 219 -19.54 -7.43 15.70
N TYR A 220 -19.67 -8.00 14.49
CA TYR A 220 -19.57 -7.34 13.19
C TYR A 220 -20.83 -6.57 12.76
N ALA A 221 -20.66 -5.36 12.19
CA ALA A 221 -21.53 -4.81 11.14
C ALA A 221 -20.87 -3.65 10.35
N ARG A 222 -20.70 -3.88 9.03
CA ARG A 222 -20.58 -2.95 7.87
C ARG A 222 -19.32 -2.06 7.66
N HIS A 223 -18.54 -2.49 6.66
CA HIS A 223 -18.02 -1.82 5.45
C HIS A 223 -17.03 -0.63 5.54
N ALA A 224 -15.95 -0.72 4.73
CA ALA A 224 -15.27 0.30 3.91
C ALA A 224 -15.07 1.75 4.42
N THR A 225 -15.19 2.01 5.72
CA THR A 225 -15.25 3.39 6.25
C THR A 225 -13.93 3.87 6.84
N VAL A 226 -12.99 2.96 7.16
CA VAL A 226 -11.75 3.31 7.88
C VAL A 226 -10.78 4.13 7.01
N GLY A 227 -10.63 3.79 5.72
CA GLY A 227 -9.76 4.55 4.82
C GLY A 227 -10.25 5.98 4.56
N VAL A 228 -11.57 6.15 4.45
CA VAL A 228 -12.21 7.48 4.28
C VAL A 228 -12.16 8.26 5.60
N ALA A 229 -12.42 7.62 6.74
CA ALA A 229 -12.32 8.27 8.05
C ALA A 229 -10.88 8.70 8.36
N ALA A 230 -9.86 7.90 8.00
CA ALA A 230 -8.46 8.29 8.14
C ALA A 230 -8.11 9.48 7.23
N ALA A 231 -8.52 9.45 5.96
CA ALA A 231 -8.29 10.57 5.04
C ALA A 231 -9.00 11.85 5.48
N VAL A 232 -10.25 11.75 5.96
CA VAL A 232 -11.03 12.88 6.49
C VAL A 232 -10.43 13.42 7.79
N SER A 233 -9.94 12.54 8.67
CA SER A 233 -9.27 12.95 9.92
C SER A 233 -7.94 13.64 9.67
N ILE A 234 -7.16 13.16 8.69
CA ILE A 234 -5.91 13.81 8.24
C ILE A 234 -6.21 15.20 7.66
N ALA A 235 -7.25 15.31 6.82
CA ALA A 235 -7.66 16.59 6.26
C ALA A 235 -8.18 17.58 7.33
N ALA A 236 -8.99 17.11 8.27
CA ALA A 236 -9.53 17.92 9.36
C ALA A 236 -8.43 18.39 10.33
N PHE A 237 -7.44 17.54 10.62
CA PHE A 237 -6.32 17.90 11.48
C PHE A 237 -5.33 18.84 10.78
N ALA A 238 -5.04 18.63 9.49
CA ALA A 238 -4.23 19.56 8.71
C ALA A 238 -4.87 20.96 8.62
N TYR A 239 -6.21 21.02 8.49
CA TYR A 239 -6.96 22.27 8.58
C TYR A 239 -6.80 22.95 9.95
N TRP A 240 -6.93 22.19 11.04
CA TRP A 240 -6.78 22.71 12.41
C TRP A 240 -5.38 23.24 12.72
N TYR A 241 -4.33 22.52 12.30
CA TYR A 241 -2.94 22.93 12.55
C TYR A 241 -2.46 24.02 11.59
N GLY A 242 -2.92 24.02 10.33
CA GLY A 242 -2.66 25.11 9.40
C GLY A 242 -3.28 26.45 9.85
N TRP A 243 -4.36 26.40 10.62
CA TRP A 243 -5.02 27.57 11.20
C TRP A 243 -4.29 28.16 12.43
N MET A 244 -3.49 27.36 13.14
CA MET A 244 -2.90 27.73 14.44
C MET A 244 -1.38 27.99 14.40
N ALA A 245 -0.70 27.85 13.25
CA ALA A 245 0.75 28.06 13.15
C ALA A 245 1.08 29.52 12.74
N PRO A 246 1.75 30.33 13.60
CA PRO A 246 2.03 31.74 13.32
C PRO A 246 3.24 32.01 12.41
N TYR A 247 3.67 31.04 11.59
CA TYR A 247 4.88 31.18 10.78
C TYR A 247 4.61 30.95 9.29
N VAL A 248 4.02 31.94 8.62
CA VAL A 248 4.18 32.08 7.17
C VAL A 248 4.62 33.52 6.89
N VAL A 249 5.90 33.65 6.55
CA VAL A 249 6.47 34.87 5.98
C VAL A 249 5.73 35.15 4.67
N LYS A 250 4.96 36.24 4.63
CA LYS A 250 4.35 36.75 3.40
C LYS A 250 5.46 37.14 2.43
N ARG A 251 5.66 36.35 1.37
CA ARG A 251 6.36 36.81 0.16
C ARG A 251 5.33 37.40 -0.78
N ASP A 252 5.56 38.65 -1.17
CA ASP A 252 4.73 39.37 -2.11
C ASP A 252 5.04 38.90 -3.54
N PHE A 253 4.04 38.34 -4.23
CA PHE A 253 4.14 37.80 -5.59
C PHE A 253 3.70 38.84 -6.64
N SER A 254 3.76 40.12 -6.32
CA SER A 254 3.33 41.20 -7.22
C SER A 254 4.41 41.73 -8.16
N ASP A 255 5.59 41.09 -8.27
CA ASP A 255 6.61 41.49 -9.26
C ASP A 255 6.43 40.76 -10.61
N PRO A 256 6.06 41.46 -11.69
CA PRO A 256 5.86 40.87 -13.01
C PRO A 256 7.16 40.69 -13.82
N LYS A 257 8.36 40.76 -13.20
CA LYS A 257 9.65 40.59 -13.90
C LYS A 257 10.48 39.37 -13.49
N LEU A 258 9.84 38.21 -13.32
CA LEU A 258 10.49 36.89 -13.33
C LEU A 258 9.65 35.87 -14.10
#